data_AF-A0A4Q6B5G6-F1
#
_entry.id   AF-A0A4Q6B5G6-F1
#
_cell.length_a   1.000
_cell.length_b   1.000
_cell.length_c   1.000
_cell.angle_alpha   90.00
_cell.angle_beta   90.00
_cell.angle_gamma   90.00
#
_symmetry.space_group_name_H-M   'P 1'
#
loop_
_entity.id
_entity.type
_entity.pdbx_description
1 polymer ?
#
loop_
_entity_poly.entity_id
_entity_poly.type
_entity_poly.pdbx_seq_one_letter_code
_entity_poly.pdbx_strand_id
1 'polypeptide(L)'
;MSGLFCLSCELLAAESNLLKFDKNSIQMSAQVNSSVKAVVQSLKSDPTQTIKITSRSRASKKGSLSYLVEEARALSVFRAIVIEGIDPARINIENRETKDSNEIAIDYSRDGFTKTKTIRAENAEIAAGDFTLNFASGSATPLPFDQSRFEAFLKNVGQENKDSIVIEGHTDSIGNAQYNNTLGELRALTVFELLVRNGLPPYRVDAKSIAKSSAPGRGKEVAADRKVVVKWNENSAIAAIAKKEELPPVKVSPAETLVEEKKEARAEVKSEVSEQQTSTIRSSESHLDLVVFGGALLPLGDLQDNAKSAGNYGLGIGKAFLEKSSGSEVRVTLFASAESKLAAKENSRDGDLNFRLVNLRADYIFGGDRFRPYIGLGVGSYYWDATIRLNGTELRNTGSHNDFGGNVILGLSLPLMKSFFVEPEIAFHKISGDFSNSLFDAQLAMRWRL
;
A
#
# COMPACT_ATOMS: atom_id res chain seq x y z
N MET A 1 72.00 8.73 20.24
CA MET A 1 70.86 8.73 21.18
C MET A 1 69.58 8.70 20.37
N SER A 2 68.54 8.04 20.89
CA SER A 2 67.28 7.78 20.16
C SER A 2 66.23 8.86 20.44
N GLY A 3 65.33 9.12 19.49
CA GLY A 3 64.28 10.15 19.65
C GLY A 3 63.54 10.49 18.35
N LEU A 4 62.96 9.49 17.68
CA LEU A 4 62.05 9.66 16.54
C LEU A 4 60.66 9.10 16.93
N PHE A 5 59.67 9.23 16.02
CA PHE A 5 58.24 8.91 16.18
C PHE A 5 57.42 9.96 17.00
N CYS A 6 56.22 10.35 16.57
CA CYS A 6 55.62 10.25 15.22
C CYS A 6 54.54 11.33 15.01
N LEU A 7 54.17 11.58 13.75
CA LEU A 7 52.91 12.25 13.44
C LEU A 7 51.76 11.23 13.55
N SER A 8 50.75 11.57 14.35
CA SER A 8 49.41 11.01 14.26
C SER A 8 48.40 12.15 14.22
N CYS A 9 48.09 12.64 13.02
CA CYS A 9 46.91 13.47 12.81
C CYS A 9 45.71 12.53 12.80
N GLU A 10 45.17 12.21 13.99
CA GLU A 10 44.00 11.35 14.12
C GLU A 10 42.76 12.09 13.61
N LEU A 11 42.51 11.87 12.32
CA LEU A 11 41.25 12.15 11.66
C LEU A 11 40.15 11.45 12.45
N LEU A 12 39.36 12.23 13.20
CA LEU A 12 38.19 11.77 13.96
C LEU A 12 37.13 11.21 13.00
N ALA A 13 37.31 9.95 12.62
CA ALA A 13 36.29 9.15 11.98
C ALA A 13 35.12 9.03 12.96
N ALA A 14 34.01 9.69 12.64
CA ALA A 14 32.80 9.59 13.46
C ALA A 14 32.40 8.11 13.58
N GLU A 15 32.27 7.62 14.81
CA GLU A 15 31.88 6.23 15.07
C GLU A 15 30.43 5.99 14.63
N SER A 16 30.27 5.59 13.37
CA SER A 16 28.97 5.29 12.77
C SER A 16 28.34 4.10 13.49
N ASN A 17 27.31 4.35 14.28
CA ASN A 17 26.61 3.31 15.04
C ASN A 17 25.77 2.48 14.07
N LEU A 18 26.29 1.30 13.70
CA LEU A 18 25.81 0.50 12.59
C LEU A 18 24.81 -0.57 13.06
N LEU A 19 23.52 -0.27 12.90
CA LEU A 19 22.39 -1.12 13.28
C LEU A 19 22.14 -2.16 12.19
N LYS A 20 22.34 -3.45 12.50
CA LYS A 20 22.12 -4.57 11.57
C LYS A 20 20.73 -5.18 11.78
N PHE A 21 19.99 -5.35 10.69
CA PHE A 21 18.64 -5.91 10.68
C PHE A 21 18.59 -7.28 9.99
N ASP A 22 17.65 -8.13 10.40
CA ASP A 22 17.39 -9.39 9.70
C ASP A 22 16.91 -9.15 8.26
N LYS A 23 17.34 -9.99 7.33
CA LYS A 23 17.09 -9.83 5.90
C LYS A 23 15.59 -9.71 5.58
N ASN A 24 15.22 -8.67 4.84
CA ASN A 24 13.82 -8.31 4.51
C ASN A 24 12.89 -8.05 5.72
N SER A 25 13.43 -7.93 6.94
CA SER A 25 12.68 -7.59 8.16
C SER A 25 12.89 -6.13 8.56
N ILE A 26 11.79 -5.45 8.90
CA ILE A 26 11.75 -4.09 9.46
C ILE A 26 11.77 -4.07 10.99
N GLN A 27 11.65 -5.23 11.63
CA GLN A 27 11.55 -5.36 13.08
C GLN A 27 12.91 -5.14 13.75
N MET A 28 12.92 -4.34 14.83
CA MET A 28 14.13 -4.06 15.60
C MET A 28 14.43 -5.23 16.54
N SER A 29 15.57 -5.90 16.36
CA SER A 29 16.02 -6.97 17.25
C SER A 29 16.38 -6.45 18.65
N ALA A 30 16.55 -7.33 19.64
CA ALA A 30 16.99 -6.93 20.99
C ALA A 30 18.33 -6.17 20.98
N GLN A 31 19.23 -6.51 20.05
CA GLN A 31 20.50 -5.80 19.85
C GLN A 31 20.26 -4.39 19.30
N VAL A 32 19.45 -4.24 18.23
CA VAL A 32 19.14 -2.94 17.62
C VAL A 32 18.45 -2.01 18.63
N ASN A 33 17.49 -2.51 19.41
CA ASN A 33 16.86 -1.76 20.49
C ASN A 33 17.86 -1.32 21.58
N SER A 34 18.85 -2.15 21.91
CA SER A 34 19.88 -1.81 22.90
C SER A 34 20.82 -0.71 22.39
N SER A 35 21.28 -0.80 21.14
CA SER A 35 22.08 0.25 20.50
C SER A 35 21.31 1.58 20.38
N VAL A 36 20.02 1.54 20.02
CA VAL A 36 19.18 2.75 19.98
C VAL A 36 19.01 3.38 21.37
N LYS A 37 18.88 2.59 22.43
CA LYS A 37 18.87 3.11 23.81
C LYS A 37 20.18 3.80 24.21
N ALA A 38 21.33 3.30 23.76
CA ALA A 38 22.61 3.98 23.98
C ALA A 38 22.70 5.34 23.26
N VAL A 39 22.23 5.42 22.01
CA VAL A 39 22.13 6.69 21.26
C VAL A 39 21.19 7.68 21.96
N VAL A 40 20.02 7.21 22.42
CA VAL A 40 19.07 8.00 23.22
C VAL A 40 19.72 8.54 24.50
N GLN A 41 20.55 7.75 25.19
CA GLN A 41 21.29 8.20 26.38
C GLN A 41 22.32 9.29 26.05
N SER A 42 23.08 9.15 24.96
CA SER A 42 23.98 10.20 24.45
C SER A 42 23.22 11.52 24.20
N LEU A 43 22.12 11.46 23.45
CA LEU A 43 21.30 12.61 23.09
C LEU A 43 20.55 13.24 24.29
N LYS A 44 20.28 12.48 25.35
CA LYS A 44 19.78 13.01 26.64
C LYS A 44 20.89 13.69 27.46
N SER A 45 22.16 13.32 27.27
CA SER A 45 23.31 13.90 27.99
C SER A 45 23.87 15.19 27.36
N ASP A 46 23.87 15.30 26.03
CA ASP A 46 24.20 16.52 25.29
C ASP A 46 22.97 17.00 24.51
N PRO A 47 22.27 18.07 24.94
CA PRO A 47 21.12 18.63 24.22
C PRO A 47 21.44 19.23 22.85
N THR A 48 22.71 19.56 22.58
CA THR A 48 23.15 20.21 21.33
C THR A 48 23.55 19.23 20.23
N GLN A 49 23.87 17.98 20.59
CA GLN A 49 24.22 16.92 19.66
C GLN A 49 23.07 16.61 18.68
N THR A 50 23.36 16.56 17.37
CA THR A 50 22.42 16.08 16.35
C THR A 50 22.85 14.71 15.85
N ILE A 51 21.93 13.97 15.21
CA ILE A 51 22.22 12.69 14.55
C ILE A 51 21.64 12.64 13.14
N LYS A 52 22.32 11.85 12.32
CA LYS A 52 21.95 11.52 10.95
C LYS A 52 21.68 10.01 10.86
N ILE A 53 20.42 9.65 10.60
CA ILE A 53 20.03 8.26 10.33
C ILE A 53 20.20 8.03 8.83
N THR A 54 21.22 7.28 8.44
CA THR A 54 21.51 6.95 7.05
C THR A 54 21.06 5.52 6.74
N SER A 55 20.05 5.34 5.88
CA SER A 55 19.75 4.01 5.33
C SER A 55 20.78 3.64 4.26
N ARG A 56 21.42 2.48 4.41
CA ARG A 56 22.42 1.97 3.47
C ARG A 56 21.78 0.90 2.58
N SER A 57 21.03 1.36 1.59
CA SER A 57 20.31 0.49 0.65
C SER A 57 21.22 0.12 -0.51
N ARG A 58 21.25 -1.16 -0.92
CA ARG A 58 21.73 -1.51 -2.26
C ARG A 58 21.00 -0.66 -3.29
N ALA A 59 21.68 -0.12 -4.30
CA ALA A 59 21.07 0.62 -5.41
C ALA A 59 19.86 -0.17 -5.98
N SER A 60 18.66 0.26 -5.62
CA SER A 60 17.41 -0.51 -5.78
C SER A 60 16.34 0.40 -6.34
N LYS A 61 15.58 -0.10 -7.32
CA LYS A 61 14.48 0.66 -7.93
C LYS A 61 13.54 1.21 -6.85
N LYS A 62 13.31 2.53 -6.86
CA LYS A 62 12.39 3.19 -5.92
C LYS A 62 11.02 2.50 -5.94
N GLY A 63 10.48 2.23 -4.75
CA GLY A 63 9.24 1.47 -4.58
C GLY A 63 9.36 -0.04 -4.79
N SER A 64 10.57 -0.62 -4.81
CA SER A 64 10.78 -2.08 -4.68
C SER A 64 10.71 -2.53 -3.22
N LEU A 65 10.47 -3.82 -2.95
CA LEU A 65 10.37 -4.35 -1.57
C LEU A 65 11.59 -3.97 -0.73
N SER A 66 12.80 -4.19 -1.24
CA SER A 66 14.05 -3.84 -0.53
C SER A 66 14.13 -2.35 -0.22
N TYR A 67 13.80 -1.49 -1.18
CA TYR A 67 13.77 -0.03 -0.98
C TYR A 67 12.79 0.37 0.15
N LEU A 68 11.57 -0.18 0.16
CA LEU A 68 10.56 0.09 1.19
C LEU A 68 10.99 -0.43 2.58
N VAL A 69 11.65 -1.59 2.64
CA VAL A 69 12.18 -2.16 3.89
C VAL A 69 13.27 -1.25 4.49
N GLU A 70 14.20 -0.72 3.69
CA GLU A 70 15.26 0.16 4.20
C GLU A 70 14.73 1.54 4.65
N GLU A 71 13.76 2.13 3.93
CA GLU A 71 13.06 3.34 4.41
C GLU A 71 12.29 3.07 5.72
N ALA A 72 11.60 1.94 5.83
CA ALA A 72 10.82 1.59 7.03
C ALA A 72 11.71 1.37 8.25
N ARG A 73 12.87 0.72 8.08
CA ARG A 73 13.89 0.58 9.15
C ARG A 73 14.38 1.94 9.66
N ALA A 74 14.67 2.88 8.76
CA ALA A 74 15.10 4.22 9.15
C ALA A 74 14.03 4.97 9.94
N LEU A 75 12.76 4.91 9.51
CA LEU A 75 11.66 5.56 10.24
C LEU A 75 11.29 4.84 11.55
N SER A 76 11.46 3.51 11.65
CA SER A 76 11.32 2.78 12.92
C SER A 76 12.39 3.17 13.94
N VAL A 77 13.64 3.35 13.49
CA VAL A 77 14.72 3.87 14.34
C VAL A 77 14.44 5.32 14.78
N PHE A 78 13.99 6.19 13.86
CA PHE A 78 13.53 7.54 14.21
C PHE A 78 12.41 7.51 15.26
N ARG A 79 11.36 6.70 15.04
CA ARG A 79 10.21 6.53 15.96
C ARG A 79 10.69 6.13 17.36
N ALA A 80 11.57 5.14 17.45
CA ALA A 80 12.10 4.67 18.74
C ALA A 80 12.88 5.77 19.49
N ILE A 81 13.64 6.62 18.77
CA ILE A 81 14.41 7.71 19.37
C ILE A 81 13.50 8.87 19.83
N VAL A 82 12.48 9.27 19.05
CA VAL A 82 11.59 10.39 19.44
C VAL A 82 10.55 10.01 20.49
N ILE A 83 10.08 8.76 20.56
CA ILE A 83 9.19 8.28 21.64
C ILE A 83 9.90 8.33 23.00
N GLU A 84 11.22 8.17 23.03
CA GLU A 84 12.05 8.36 24.22
C GLU A 84 12.24 9.84 24.61
N GLY A 85 11.63 10.80 23.91
CA GLY A 85 11.64 12.23 24.27
C GLY A 85 12.77 13.04 23.64
N ILE A 86 13.41 12.55 22.56
CA ILE A 86 14.35 13.35 21.77
C ILE A 86 13.59 14.25 20.79
N ASP A 87 13.99 15.53 20.72
CA ASP A 87 13.43 16.50 19.76
C ASP A 87 13.66 16.06 18.30
N PRO A 88 12.59 15.88 17.49
CA PRO A 88 12.69 15.58 16.06
C PRO A 88 13.58 16.52 15.25
N ALA A 89 13.75 17.77 15.66
CA ALA A 89 14.63 18.74 15.03
C ALA A 89 16.10 18.28 15.00
N ARG A 90 16.50 17.46 15.97
CA ARG A 90 17.87 16.94 16.14
C ARG A 90 18.19 15.75 15.24
N ILE A 91 17.20 15.22 14.51
CA ILE A 91 17.33 13.98 13.74
C ILE A 91 17.08 14.26 12.26
N ASN A 92 18.16 14.19 11.48
CA ASN A 92 18.10 14.16 10.02
C ASN A 92 18.03 12.70 9.53
N ILE A 93 17.37 12.45 8.40
CA ILE A 93 17.24 11.13 7.79
C ILE A 93 17.67 11.21 6.33
N GLU A 94 18.66 10.41 5.94
CA GLU A 94 19.22 10.36 4.59
C GLU A 94 19.18 8.93 4.04
N ASN A 95 19.02 8.80 2.72
CA ASN A 95 19.11 7.52 2.02
C ASN A 95 20.38 7.53 1.16
N ARG A 96 21.25 6.53 1.33
CA ARG A 96 22.52 6.40 0.60
C ARG A 96 22.57 5.07 -0.14
N GLU A 97 22.75 5.14 -1.45
CA GLU A 97 22.99 3.95 -2.26
C GLU A 97 24.36 3.32 -1.96
N THR A 98 24.35 2.04 -1.64
CA THR A 98 25.51 1.21 -1.29
C THR A 98 25.54 -0.08 -2.14
N LYS A 99 26.52 -0.96 -1.90
CA LYS A 99 26.53 -2.32 -2.48
C LYS A 99 25.90 -3.35 -1.53
N ASP A 100 26.07 -3.12 -0.24
CA ASP A 100 25.52 -3.87 0.88
C ASP A 100 24.11 -3.37 1.25
N SER A 101 23.42 -4.12 2.11
CA SER A 101 22.02 -3.88 2.50
C SER A 101 21.72 -4.53 3.86
N ASN A 102 20.63 -4.12 4.51
CA ASN A 102 20.21 -4.48 5.88
C ASN A 102 20.99 -3.79 7.01
N GLU A 103 21.54 -2.60 6.75
CA GLU A 103 22.22 -1.79 7.75
C GLU A 103 21.71 -0.35 7.76
N ILE A 104 21.38 0.16 8.94
CA ILE A 104 21.11 1.59 9.18
C ILE A 104 22.28 2.15 9.99
N ALA A 105 22.92 3.20 9.52
CA ALA A 105 23.95 3.90 10.29
C ALA A 105 23.34 5.09 11.03
N ILE A 106 23.70 5.26 12.29
CA ILE A 106 23.50 6.50 13.04
C ILE A 106 24.85 7.19 13.15
N ASP A 107 25.00 8.29 12.44
CA ASP A 107 26.19 9.13 12.47
C ASP A 107 25.90 10.35 13.36
N TYR A 108 26.70 10.58 14.41
CA TYR A 108 26.60 11.81 15.20
C TYR A 108 27.08 13.01 14.39
N SER A 109 26.38 14.13 14.47
CA SER A 109 26.72 15.36 13.74
C SER A 109 26.63 16.61 14.61
N ARG A 110 27.14 17.71 14.04
CA ARG A 110 26.90 19.09 14.46
C ARG A 110 26.20 19.90 13.35
N ASP A 111 25.74 19.22 12.30
CA ASP A 111 24.87 19.79 11.27
C ASP A 111 23.61 20.38 11.93
N GLY A 112 23.14 21.51 11.40
CA GLY A 112 22.07 22.30 12.00
C GLY A 112 20.73 21.56 12.14
N PHE A 113 19.99 21.94 13.18
CA PHE A 113 18.65 21.44 13.48
C PHE A 113 17.71 21.60 12.28
N THR A 114 16.96 20.55 11.96
CA THR A 114 15.85 20.62 11.01
C THR A 114 14.73 21.47 11.62
N LYS A 115 14.18 22.44 10.88
CA LYS A 115 13.11 23.32 11.39
C LYS A 115 11.81 22.53 11.62
N THR A 116 11.58 22.07 12.85
CA THR A 116 10.26 21.71 13.36
C THR A 116 9.32 22.90 13.19
N LYS A 117 8.14 22.69 12.60
CA LYS A 117 7.17 23.76 12.39
C LYS A 117 6.32 23.93 13.65
N THR A 118 6.68 24.89 14.49
CA THR A 118 5.86 25.30 15.65
C THR A 118 4.56 25.93 15.17
N ILE A 119 3.44 25.22 15.25
CA ILE A 119 2.13 25.72 14.85
C ILE A 119 1.65 26.74 15.90
N ARG A 120 1.74 28.03 15.57
CA ARG A 120 0.97 29.11 16.18
C ARG A 120 0.16 29.79 15.09
N ALA A 121 -1.16 29.70 15.18
CA ALA A 121 -2.09 30.42 14.33
C ALA A 121 -3.42 30.59 15.08
N GLU A 122 -3.87 31.83 15.22
CA GLU A 122 -5.18 32.18 15.74
C GLU A 122 -6.26 31.82 14.71
N ASN A 123 -7.52 31.69 15.15
CA ASN A 123 -8.71 31.61 14.28
C ASN A 123 -8.65 30.60 13.12
N ALA A 124 -8.32 29.34 13.43
CA ALA A 124 -8.60 28.21 12.53
C ALA A 124 -9.89 27.49 12.95
N GLU A 125 -10.74 27.16 12.00
CA GLU A 125 -12.01 26.46 12.24
C GLU A 125 -11.76 25.02 12.73
N ILE A 126 -12.59 24.53 13.66
CA ILE A 126 -12.32 23.27 14.37
C ILE A 126 -12.54 22.08 13.44
N ALA A 127 -11.45 21.45 13.00
CA ALA A 127 -11.47 20.18 12.28
C ALA A 127 -11.96 19.04 13.19
N ALA A 128 -13.27 18.83 13.25
CA ALA A 128 -13.91 17.76 13.99
C ALA A 128 -13.83 16.43 13.22
N GLY A 129 -13.29 15.39 13.87
CA GLY A 129 -13.17 14.03 13.31
C GLY A 129 -11.78 13.69 12.78
N ASP A 130 -11.71 12.57 12.07
CA ASP A 130 -10.47 11.97 11.56
C ASP A 130 -9.80 12.82 10.47
N PHE A 131 -8.50 12.63 10.30
CA PHE A 131 -7.72 13.19 9.21
C PHE A 131 -7.19 12.09 8.28
N THR A 132 -7.16 12.33 6.97
CA THR A 132 -6.82 11.32 5.96
C THR A 132 -5.83 11.86 4.95
N LEU A 133 -4.67 11.21 4.82
CA LEU A 133 -3.69 11.50 3.77
C LEU A 133 -3.79 10.45 2.66
N ASN A 134 -3.72 10.87 1.40
CA ASN A 134 -3.80 9.98 0.23
C ASN A 134 -2.42 9.75 -0.40
N PHE A 135 -2.23 8.63 -1.08
CA PHE A 135 -0.93 8.17 -1.62
C PHE A 135 -1.05 7.63 -3.06
N ALA A 136 0.02 7.80 -3.84
CA ALA A 136 0.18 7.09 -5.11
C ALA A 136 0.45 5.59 -4.88
N SER A 137 0.10 4.72 -5.84
CA SER A 137 0.42 3.29 -5.72
C SER A 137 1.93 3.05 -5.76
N GLY A 138 2.41 2.08 -4.98
CA GLY A 138 3.85 1.83 -4.74
C GLY A 138 4.60 2.96 -4.01
N SER A 139 3.92 4.03 -3.57
CA SER A 139 4.53 5.19 -2.90
C SER A 139 4.13 5.31 -1.43
N ALA A 140 5.09 5.67 -0.59
CA ALA A 140 4.89 6.14 0.77
C ALA A 140 5.05 7.67 0.93
N THR A 141 5.31 8.41 -0.16
CA THR A 141 5.23 9.88 -0.15
C THR A 141 3.75 10.31 -0.21
N PRO A 142 3.25 11.12 0.74
CA PRO A 142 1.89 11.65 0.69
C PRO A 142 1.65 12.51 -0.56
N LEU A 143 0.43 12.46 -1.09
CA LEU A 143 -0.07 13.45 -2.05
C LEU A 143 -0.37 14.78 -1.33
N PRO A 144 -0.44 15.92 -2.06
CA PRO A 144 -0.83 17.20 -1.48
C PRO A 144 -2.17 17.12 -0.72
N PHE A 145 -2.20 17.74 0.46
CA PHE A 145 -3.34 17.73 1.38
C PHE A 145 -3.62 19.15 1.90
N ASP A 146 -4.77 19.33 2.56
CA ASP A 146 -5.16 20.58 3.18
C ASP A 146 -4.32 20.85 4.45
N GLN A 147 -3.34 21.75 4.30
CA GLN A 147 -2.45 22.18 5.37
C GLN A 147 -3.18 22.93 6.49
N SER A 148 -4.25 23.67 6.17
CA SER A 148 -5.05 24.41 7.16
C SER A 148 -5.84 23.45 8.05
N ARG A 149 -6.48 22.44 7.44
CA ARG A 149 -7.17 21.36 8.18
C ARG A 149 -6.18 20.51 8.98
N PHE A 150 -4.98 20.25 8.46
CA PHE A 150 -3.92 19.55 9.19
C PHE A 150 -3.46 20.32 10.44
N GLU A 151 -3.28 21.64 10.34
CA GLU A 151 -2.95 22.49 11.49
C GLU A 151 -4.10 22.61 12.48
N ALA A 152 -5.36 22.68 12.02
CA ALA A 152 -6.53 22.64 12.88
C ALA A 152 -6.67 21.29 13.62
N PHE A 153 -6.35 20.18 12.96
CA PHE A 153 -6.30 18.85 13.57
C PHE A 153 -5.22 18.79 14.67
N LEU A 154 -4.01 19.30 14.42
CA LEU A 154 -2.93 19.32 15.41
C LEU A 154 -3.22 20.21 16.64
N LYS A 155 -4.02 21.28 16.49
CA LYS A 155 -4.50 22.09 17.64
C LYS A 155 -5.52 21.37 18.53
N ASN A 156 -6.07 20.24 18.08
CA ASN A 156 -7.09 19.50 18.83
C ASN A 156 -6.52 18.46 19.81
N VAL A 157 -5.21 18.23 19.79
CA VAL A 157 -4.52 17.28 20.69
C VAL A 157 -4.66 17.71 22.15
N GLY A 158 -5.05 16.79 23.04
CA GLY A 158 -5.23 17.08 24.47
C GLY A 158 -6.52 17.82 24.84
N GLN A 159 -7.40 18.10 23.87
CA GLN A 159 -8.78 18.46 24.17
C GLN A 159 -9.58 17.24 24.67
N GLU A 160 -10.81 17.49 25.13
CA GLU A 160 -11.75 16.44 25.54
C GLU A 160 -11.88 15.35 24.45
N ASN A 161 -11.71 14.10 24.89
CA ASN A 161 -11.70 12.85 24.11
C ASN A 161 -10.66 12.77 22.98
N LYS A 162 -9.56 13.55 23.09
CA LYS A 162 -8.48 13.64 22.08
C LYS A 162 -7.08 13.45 22.70
N ASP A 163 -6.98 12.50 23.63
CA ASP A 163 -5.76 12.20 24.39
C ASP A 163 -4.61 11.69 23.52
N SER A 164 -4.95 10.81 22.57
CA SER A 164 -4.00 10.10 21.71
C SER A 164 -4.50 9.97 20.28
N ILE A 165 -3.59 9.63 19.38
CA ILE A 165 -3.83 9.42 17.96
C ILE A 165 -3.41 8.00 17.58
N VAL A 166 -4.28 7.30 16.84
CA VAL A 166 -3.95 6.05 16.15
C VAL A 166 -3.74 6.37 14.67
N ILE A 167 -2.59 5.98 14.12
CA ILE A 167 -2.29 6.11 12.70
C ILE A 167 -2.45 4.73 12.05
N GLU A 168 -3.41 4.61 11.14
CA GLU A 168 -3.72 3.39 10.40
C GLU A 168 -3.19 3.50 8.97
N GLY A 169 -2.09 2.79 8.69
CA GLY A 169 -1.54 2.71 7.33
C GLY A 169 -2.28 1.69 6.47
N HIS A 170 -2.96 2.14 5.42
CA HIS A 170 -3.63 1.27 4.44
C HIS A 170 -2.86 1.19 3.12
N THR A 171 -3.07 0.07 2.42
CA THR A 171 -2.51 -0.22 1.10
C THR A 171 -3.54 -0.82 0.17
N ASP A 172 -3.22 -0.87 -1.13
CA ASP A 172 -3.97 -1.63 -2.11
C ASP A 172 -4.17 -3.07 -1.57
N SER A 173 -5.41 -3.58 -1.52
CA SER A 173 -5.75 -4.89 -0.93
C SER A 173 -5.31 -6.10 -1.79
N ILE A 174 -4.56 -5.83 -2.86
CA ILE A 174 -4.10 -6.75 -3.89
C ILE A 174 -2.58 -6.55 -4.02
N GLY A 175 -1.80 -7.63 -4.02
CA GLY A 175 -0.35 -7.59 -4.16
C GLY A 175 0.37 -8.63 -3.31
N ASN A 176 1.70 -8.55 -3.26
CA ASN A 176 2.50 -9.36 -2.34
C ASN A 176 2.24 -8.88 -0.91
N ALA A 177 1.86 -9.80 0.00
CA ALA A 177 1.45 -9.44 1.36
C ALA A 177 2.58 -8.77 2.17
N GLN A 178 3.84 -9.23 2.04
CA GLN A 178 4.98 -8.60 2.70
C GLN A 178 5.19 -7.17 2.18
N TYR A 179 5.13 -6.96 0.86
CA TYR A 179 5.23 -5.65 0.22
C TYR A 179 4.13 -4.70 0.68
N ASN A 180 2.87 -5.14 0.67
CA ASN A 180 1.74 -4.32 1.09
C ASN A 180 1.79 -4.01 2.60
N ASN A 181 2.18 -4.97 3.44
CA ASN A 181 2.33 -4.74 4.88
C ASN A 181 3.48 -3.75 5.16
N THR A 182 4.64 -3.90 4.51
CA THR A 182 5.77 -2.96 4.63
C THR A 182 5.42 -1.58 4.07
N LEU A 183 4.70 -1.49 2.95
CA LEU A 183 4.25 -0.21 2.39
C LEU A 183 3.22 0.49 3.30
N GLY A 184 2.33 -0.26 3.96
CA GLY A 184 1.38 0.27 4.94
C GLY A 184 2.07 0.76 6.22
N GLU A 185 3.03 -0.02 6.73
CA GLU A 185 3.82 0.35 7.91
C GLU A 185 4.70 1.58 7.62
N LEU A 186 5.37 1.60 6.47
CA LEU A 186 6.14 2.75 6.00
C LEU A 186 5.26 4.01 5.88
N ARG A 187 4.07 3.92 5.28
CA ARG A 187 3.11 5.04 5.20
C ARG A 187 2.70 5.55 6.58
N ALA A 188 2.37 4.64 7.51
CA ALA A 188 2.04 5.01 8.89
C ALA A 188 3.23 5.71 9.60
N LEU A 189 4.45 5.21 9.37
CA LEU A 189 5.68 5.80 9.89
C LEU A 189 6.01 7.16 9.25
N THR A 190 5.77 7.36 7.95
CA THR A 190 5.93 8.67 7.29
C THR A 190 4.93 9.69 7.82
N VAL A 191 3.69 9.28 8.11
CA VAL A 191 2.69 10.18 8.72
C VAL A 191 2.98 10.44 10.20
N PHE A 192 3.52 9.46 10.93
CA PHE A 192 4.06 9.66 12.28
C PHE A 192 5.17 10.73 12.26
N GLU A 193 6.16 10.62 11.37
CA GLU A 193 7.22 11.62 11.23
C GLU A 193 6.66 13.00 10.87
N LEU A 194 5.74 13.07 9.91
CA LEU A 194 5.10 14.31 9.48
C LEU A 194 4.38 15.02 10.64
N LEU A 195 3.55 14.31 11.41
CA LEU A 195 2.84 14.87 12.55
C LEU A 195 3.80 15.33 13.65
N VAL A 196 4.79 14.50 13.98
CA VAL A 196 5.78 14.75 15.03
C VAL A 196 6.70 15.95 14.69
N ARG A 197 7.15 16.08 13.43
CA ARG A 197 7.89 17.27 12.95
C ARG A 197 7.05 18.56 12.82
N ASN A 198 5.73 18.45 12.98
CA ASN A 198 4.81 19.59 13.08
C ASN A 198 4.33 19.83 14.54
N GLY A 199 5.00 19.23 15.53
CA GLY A 199 4.80 19.52 16.95
C GLY A 199 3.89 18.56 17.72
N LEU A 200 3.45 17.45 17.13
CA LEU A 200 2.70 16.42 17.87
C LEU A 200 3.62 15.69 18.87
N PRO A 201 3.31 15.63 20.18
CA PRO A 201 4.15 14.93 21.14
C PRO A 201 4.23 13.41 20.84
N PRO A 202 5.41 12.82 20.61
CA PRO A 202 5.55 11.45 20.08
C PRO A 202 4.86 10.36 20.90
N TYR A 203 4.80 10.50 22.23
CA TYR A 203 4.16 9.53 23.12
C TYR A 203 2.63 9.47 22.99
N ARG A 204 2.00 10.47 22.37
CA ARG A 204 0.55 10.48 22.10
C ARG A 204 0.18 9.71 20.82
N VAL A 205 1.15 9.09 20.14
CA VAL A 205 0.99 8.61 18.76
C VAL A 205 1.29 7.11 18.63
N ASP A 206 0.24 6.34 18.41
CA ASP A 206 0.33 4.90 18.15
C ASP A 206 0.24 4.62 16.65
N ALA A 207 1.39 4.48 16.00
CA ALA A 207 1.49 4.15 14.59
C ALA A 207 1.40 2.63 14.36
N LYS A 208 0.40 2.20 13.59
CA LYS A 208 0.08 0.80 13.30
C LYS A 208 -0.15 0.58 11.79
N SER A 209 0.48 -0.45 11.25
CA SER A 209 0.09 -0.98 9.93
C SER A 209 -1.19 -1.80 10.09
N ILE A 210 -2.27 -1.43 9.40
CA ILE A 210 -3.43 -2.32 9.29
C ILE A 210 -3.27 -3.13 8.01
N ALA A 211 -2.79 -4.36 8.18
CA ALA A 211 -2.58 -5.36 7.14
C ALA A 211 -3.89 -5.93 6.55
N LYS A 212 -4.87 -5.06 6.26
CA LYS A 212 -6.10 -5.26 5.49
C LYS A 212 -6.84 -3.93 5.33
N SER A 213 -7.22 -3.58 4.10
CA SER A 213 -8.49 -2.84 3.95
C SER A 213 -9.63 -3.79 4.33
N SER A 214 -10.63 -3.26 5.04
CA SER A 214 -11.91 -3.95 5.29
C SER A 214 -12.89 -3.82 4.12
N ALA A 215 -12.55 -3.08 3.05
CA ALA A 215 -13.37 -2.89 1.86
C ALA A 215 -12.93 -3.83 0.71
N PRO A 216 -13.71 -4.88 0.37
CA PRO A 216 -13.48 -5.68 -0.82
C PRO A 216 -14.04 -4.98 -2.07
N GLY A 217 -13.17 -4.30 -2.84
CA GLY A 217 -13.57 -3.55 -4.03
C GLY A 217 -12.53 -3.53 -5.16
N ARG A 218 -12.88 -2.91 -6.29
CA ARG A 218 -11.96 -2.58 -7.41
C ARG A 218 -12.30 -1.21 -7.98
N GLY A 219 -11.29 -0.44 -8.39
CA GLY A 219 -11.47 0.88 -9.03
C GLY A 219 -11.25 2.04 -8.06
N LYS A 220 -12.17 3.02 -8.05
CA LYS A 220 -12.04 4.25 -7.22
C LYS A 220 -11.95 3.94 -5.71
N GLU A 221 -12.57 2.85 -5.25
CA GLU A 221 -12.53 2.41 -3.85
C GLU A 221 -11.12 1.97 -3.43
N VAL A 222 -10.42 1.18 -4.25
CA VAL A 222 -9.01 0.80 -3.98
C VAL A 222 -8.10 2.03 -4.05
N ALA A 223 -8.42 3.00 -4.91
CA ALA A 223 -7.71 4.29 -4.90
C ALA A 223 -7.95 5.08 -3.60
N ALA A 224 -9.13 4.97 -2.99
CA ALA A 224 -9.43 5.53 -1.68
C ALA A 224 -8.82 4.73 -0.52
N ASP A 225 -8.31 3.51 -0.74
CA ASP A 225 -7.58 2.70 0.25
C ASP A 225 -6.06 2.88 0.21
N ARG A 226 -5.54 3.64 -0.76
CA ARG A 226 -4.17 4.19 -0.65
C ARG A 226 -4.17 5.42 0.25
N LYS A 227 -4.52 5.20 1.51
CA LYS A 227 -4.64 6.25 2.52
C LYS A 227 -3.89 5.89 3.80
N VAL A 228 -3.60 6.91 4.59
CA VAL A 228 -3.39 6.78 6.02
C VAL A 228 -4.55 7.48 6.71
N VAL A 229 -5.24 6.79 7.60
CA VAL A 229 -6.26 7.41 8.47
C VAL A 229 -5.61 7.72 9.81
N VAL A 230 -5.83 8.94 10.29
CA VAL A 230 -5.31 9.45 11.56
C VAL A 230 -6.53 9.71 12.44
N LYS A 231 -6.77 8.79 13.38
CA LYS A 231 -7.95 8.78 14.25
C LYS A 231 -7.63 9.30 15.63
N TRP A 232 -8.60 9.92 16.27
CA TRP A 232 -8.55 10.15 17.71
C TRP A 232 -8.83 8.87 18.47
N ASN A 233 -8.16 8.70 19.62
CA ASN A 233 -8.38 7.61 20.54
C ASN A 233 -8.31 8.13 21.99
N GLU A 234 -9.34 7.82 22.77
CA GLU A 234 -9.40 8.07 24.21
C GLU A 234 -8.41 7.15 24.93
N ASN A 235 -7.53 7.71 25.76
CA ASN A 235 -6.52 6.97 26.50
C ASN A 235 -6.16 7.69 27.79
N SER A 236 -6.83 7.31 28.87
CA SER A 236 -6.68 7.91 30.20
C SER A 236 -5.26 7.82 30.77
N ALA A 237 -4.45 6.85 30.35
CA ALA A 237 -3.04 6.76 30.74
C ALA A 237 -2.18 7.82 30.03
N ILE A 238 -2.39 8.03 28.73
CA ILE A 238 -1.74 9.11 27.97
C ILE A 238 -2.23 10.47 28.45
N ALA A 239 -3.52 10.61 28.77
CA ALA A 239 -4.11 11.81 29.38
C ALA A 239 -3.48 12.17 30.73
N ALA A 240 -3.14 11.16 31.55
CA ALA A 240 -2.48 11.36 32.84
C ALA A 240 -1.01 11.76 32.69
N ILE A 241 -0.30 11.26 31.67
CA ILE A 241 1.06 11.68 31.32
C ILE A 241 1.04 13.13 30.79
N ALA A 242 0.14 13.44 29.86
CA ALA A 242 -0.07 14.78 29.30
C ALA A 242 -0.25 15.83 30.41
N LYS A 243 -1.19 15.61 31.34
CA LYS A 243 -1.48 16.52 32.46
C LYS A 243 -0.32 16.68 33.46
N LYS A 244 0.69 15.81 33.41
CA LYS A 244 1.91 15.88 34.25
C LYS A 244 3.04 16.66 33.56
N GLU A 245 3.08 16.65 32.24
CA GLU A 245 4.07 17.40 31.43
C GLU A 245 3.60 18.81 31.08
N GLU A 246 2.29 19.06 31.00
CA GLU A 246 1.68 20.38 30.69
C GLU A 246 1.76 21.39 31.85
N LEU A 247 2.53 21.11 32.92
CA LEU A 247 2.83 22.08 33.98
C LEU A 247 3.70 23.23 33.41
N PRO A 248 3.24 24.49 33.49
CA PRO A 248 3.64 25.50 32.51
C PRO A 248 5.04 26.10 32.76
N PRO A 249 5.92 26.16 31.74
CA PRO A 249 7.13 26.97 31.80
C PRO A 249 6.77 28.47 31.71
N VAL A 250 6.83 29.15 32.86
CA VAL A 250 7.01 30.60 33.09
C VAL A 250 6.20 31.57 32.20
N LYS A 251 5.24 32.27 32.83
CA LYS A 251 4.57 33.44 32.24
C LYS A 251 5.57 34.55 31.89
N VAL A 252 5.46 35.12 30.70
CA VAL A 252 5.91 36.49 30.39
C VAL A 252 4.72 37.25 29.81
N SER A 253 4.48 38.47 30.29
CA SER A 253 3.30 39.28 29.95
C SER A 253 3.54 40.16 28.70
N PRO A 254 2.49 40.58 27.96
CA PRO A 254 2.65 41.18 26.63
C PRO A 254 2.73 42.72 26.60
N ALA A 255 3.39 43.21 25.56
CA ALA A 255 3.28 44.56 24.96
C ALA A 255 3.66 44.40 23.47
N GLU A 256 3.17 45.19 22.50
CA GLU A 256 2.31 46.38 22.57
C GLU A 256 1.44 46.50 21.28
N THR A 257 0.51 47.46 21.21
CA THR A 257 -0.64 47.43 20.28
C THR A 257 -0.63 48.55 19.22
N LEU A 258 -0.94 48.22 17.97
CA LEU A 258 -1.41 49.12 16.88
C LEU A 258 -2.39 48.30 15.98
N VAL A 259 -3.63 48.65 15.59
CA VAL A 259 -4.38 49.93 15.40
C VAL A 259 -3.86 50.73 14.19
N GLU A 260 -4.62 51.11 13.14
CA GLU A 260 -5.99 50.81 12.61
C GLU A 260 -6.01 51.27 11.11
N GLU A 261 -6.99 51.10 10.21
CA GLU A 261 -8.30 50.42 10.03
C GLU A 261 -8.42 50.16 8.49
N LYS A 262 -9.51 49.56 7.99
CA LYS A 262 -10.41 50.15 6.95
C LYS A 262 -11.22 49.10 6.17
N LYS A 263 -12.53 49.33 6.14
CA LYS A 263 -13.56 48.60 5.36
C LYS A 263 -13.63 49.02 3.89
N GLU A 264 -14.02 48.06 3.03
CA GLU A 264 -15.03 48.17 1.96
C GLU A 264 -15.18 46.79 1.29
N ALA A 265 -16.28 46.34 0.66
CA ALA A 265 -17.72 46.55 0.78
C ALA A 265 -18.36 45.77 -0.40
N ARG A 266 -18.96 44.60 -0.11
CA ARG A 266 -20.04 43.89 -0.86
C ARG A 266 -20.16 44.05 -2.39
N ALA A 267 -20.10 42.92 -3.10
CA ALA A 267 -20.97 42.66 -4.26
C ALA A 267 -21.42 41.19 -4.29
N GLU A 268 -22.71 40.94 -4.47
CA GLU A 268 -23.29 39.61 -4.73
C GLU A 268 -23.63 39.48 -6.21
N VAL A 269 -23.33 38.32 -6.82
CA VAL A 269 -23.94 37.89 -8.08
C VAL A 269 -24.37 36.42 -7.93
N LYS A 270 -25.53 36.08 -8.49
CA LYS A 270 -26.20 34.79 -8.25
C LYS A 270 -25.77 33.68 -9.19
N SER A 271 -26.09 32.47 -8.75
CA SER A 271 -26.09 31.21 -9.51
C SER A 271 -26.82 31.27 -10.85
N GLU A 272 -26.33 30.49 -11.81
CA GLU A 272 -27.15 29.92 -12.88
C GLU A 272 -26.81 28.42 -13.05
N VAL A 273 -27.78 27.64 -13.54
CA VAL A 273 -27.71 26.18 -13.73
C VAL A 273 -27.89 25.89 -15.22
N SER A 274 -27.19 24.88 -15.74
CA SER A 274 -27.40 24.39 -17.11
C SER A 274 -27.42 22.87 -17.14
N GLU A 275 -28.23 22.31 -18.04
CA GLU A 275 -28.66 20.92 -18.01
C GLU A 275 -27.94 20.01 -19.03
N GLN A 276 -28.21 18.72 -18.82
CA GLN A 276 -27.87 17.52 -19.58
C GLN A 276 -27.66 17.66 -21.10
N GLN A 277 -26.79 16.80 -21.65
CA GLN A 277 -26.92 16.33 -23.03
C GLN A 277 -26.74 14.81 -23.13
N THR A 278 -27.77 14.13 -23.63
CA THR A 278 -27.88 12.66 -23.63
C THR A 278 -27.52 12.10 -25.01
N SER A 279 -26.73 11.02 -25.05
CA SER A 279 -26.38 10.33 -26.31
C SER A 279 -27.22 9.07 -26.52
N THR A 280 -27.81 8.92 -27.71
CA THR A 280 -28.71 7.81 -28.05
C THR A 280 -27.95 6.53 -28.41
N ILE A 281 -28.45 5.40 -27.92
CA ILE A 281 -27.95 4.08 -28.28
C ILE A 281 -28.69 3.60 -29.54
N ARG A 282 -27.93 3.17 -30.56
CA ARG A 282 -28.46 2.53 -31.78
C ARG A 282 -28.36 1.01 -31.60
N SER A 283 -29.40 0.28 -31.98
CA SER A 283 -29.41 -1.20 -31.92
C SER A 283 -28.40 -1.78 -32.92
N SER A 284 -27.44 -2.58 -32.46
CA SER A 284 -26.51 -3.31 -33.33
C SER A 284 -27.09 -4.64 -33.82
N GLU A 285 -26.52 -5.17 -34.89
CA GLU A 285 -26.80 -6.54 -35.35
C GLU A 285 -26.35 -7.55 -34.28
N SER A 286 -27.06 -8.68 -34.18
CA SER A 286 -26.97 -9.57 -33.01
C SER A 286 -26.39 -10.94 -33.36
N HIS A 287 -25.07 -11.04 -33.35
CA HIS A 287 -24.34 -12.26 -33.70
C HIS A 287 -24.31 -13.31 -32.58
N LEU A 288 -23.93 -14.54 -32.93
CA LEU A 288 -23.62 -15.62 -31.99
C LEU A 288 -22.12 -15.92 -32.07
N ASP A 289 -21.40 -15.91 -30.95
CA ASP A 289 -19.98 -16.25 -30.90
C ASP A 289 -19.81 -17.70 -30.40
N LEU A 290 -19.14 -18.55 -31.17
CA LEU A 290 -18.57 -19.82 -30.69
C LEU A 290 -17.10 -19.58 -30.32
N VAL A 291 -16.67 -20.10 -29.18
CA VAL A 291 -15.30 -19.95 -28.67
C VAL A 291 -14.69 -21.31 -28.33
N VAL A 292 -13.43 -21.51 -28.73
CA VAL A 292 -12.59 -22.62 -28.27
C VAL A 292 -11.38 -22.02 -27.56
N PHE A 293 -11.01 -22.50 -26.38
CA PHE A 293 -9.86 -21.99 -25.64
C PHE A 293 -8.91 -23.09 -25.18
N GLY A 294 -7.61 -22.75 -25.07
CA GLY A 294 -6.58 -23.64 -24.55
C GLY A 294 -5.38 -22.86 -24.01
N GLY A 295 -4.79 -23.33 -22.92
CA GLY A 295 -3.72 -22.64 -22.21
C GLY A 295 -3.21 -23.40 -20.99
N ALA A 296 -2.56 -22.68 -20.08
CA ALA A 296 -2.02 -23.22 -18.83
C ALA A 296 -2.71 -22.58 -17.61
N LEU A 297 -3.10 -23.41 -16.65
CA LEU A 297 -3.61 -23.01 -15.35
C LEU A 297 -2.49 -23.10 -14.31
N LEU A 298 -2.15 -21.96 -13.73
CA LEU A 298 -1.03 -21.75 -12.84
C LEU A 298 -1.52 -21.57 -11.38
N PRO A 299 -1.00 -22.36 -10.42
CA PRO A 299 -1.30 -22.17 -9.01
C PRO A 299 -0.60 -20.92 -8.46
N LEU A 300 -1.31 -20.14 -7.62
CA LEU A 300 -0.80 -18.95 -6.92
C LEU A 300 -0.93 -19.08 -5.40
N GLY A 301 -0.12 -18.30 -4.67
CA GLY A 301 -0.06 -18.34 -3.20
C GLY A 301 0.53 -19.67 -2.71
N ASP A 302 0.07 -20.18 -1.58
CA ASP A 302 0.56 -21.42 -0.97
C ASP A 302 0.51 -22.63 -1.94
N LEU A 303 -0.47 -22.66 -2.85
CA LEU A 303 -0.56 -23.69 -3.89
C LEU A 303 0.61 -23.63 -4.90
N GLN A 304 1.22 -22.46 -5.12
CA GLN A 304 2.34 -22.29 -6.06
C GLN A 304 3.55 -23.14 -5.66
N ASP A 305 3.83 -23.30 -4.37
CA ASP A 305 4.96 -24.09 -3.87
C ASP A 305 4.63 -25.58 -3.70
N ASN A 306 3.37 -25.97 -3.90
CA ASN A 306 2.86 -27.31 -3.65
C ASN A 306 2.37 -28.04 -4.91
N ALA A 307 1.83 -27.32 -5.88
CA ALA A 307 1.27 -27.87 -7.12
C ALA A 307 2.03 -27.39 -8.38
N LYS A 308 1.98 -28.20 -9.43
CA LYS A 308 2.46 -27.89 -10.78
C LYS A 308 1.36 -27.19 -11.58
N SER A 309 1.76 -26.51 -12.65
CA SER A 309 0.83 -26.00 -13.67
C SER A 309 0.09 -27.14 -14.38
N ALA A 310 -1.19 -26.95 -14.65
CA ALA A 310 -2.00 -27.84 -15.49
C ALA A 310 -2.22 -27.25 -16.89
N GLY A 311 -2.60 -28.07 -17.86
CA GLY A 311 -3.28 -27.59 -19.07
C GLY A 311 -4.75 -27.29 -18.73
N ASN A 312 -5.27 -26.17 -19.24
CA ASN A 312 -6.68 -25.78 -19.17
C ASN A 312 -7.20 -25.54 -20.59
N TYR A 313 -8.38 -26.05 -20.90
CA TYR A 313 -8.98 -25.97 -22.23
C TYR A 313 -10.49 -26.20 -22.15
N GLY A 314 -11.22 -25.74 -23.17
CA GLY A 314 -12.67 -25.87 -23.18
C GLY A 314 -13.35 -25.06 -24.29
N LEU A 315 -14.64 -24.83 -24.10
CA LEU A 315 -15.54 -24.20 -25.06
C LEU A 315 -16.28 -23.02 -24.41
N GLY A 316 -16.73 -22.09 -25.25
CA GLY A 316 -17.66 -21.03 -24.85
C GLY A 316 -18.68 -20.71 -25.93
N ILE A 317 -19.86 -20.27 -25.51
CA ILE A 317 -20.93 -19.79 -26.40
C ILE A 317 -21.36 -18.41 -25.91
N GLY A 318 -21.38 -17.41 -26.79
CA GLY A 318 -21.62 -16.03 -26.42
C GLY A 318 -22.37 -15.23 -27.48
N LYS A 319 -22.59 -13.95 -27.17
CA LYS A 319 -23.36 -13.01 -27.99
C LYS A 319 -22.83 -11.59 -27.80
N ALA A 320 -22.74 -10.83 -28.89
CA ALA A 320 -22.50 -9.39 -28.86
C ALA A 320 -23.83 -8.63 -28.72
N PHE A 321 -23.83 -7.53 -27.94
CA PHE A 321 -25.04 -6.81 -27.54
C PHE A 321 -25.00 -5.29 -27.78
N LEU A 322 -23.81 -4.68 -27.80
CA LEU A 322 -23.63 -3.24 -27.95
C LEU A 322 -22.41 -2.95 -28.83
N GLU A 323 -22.58 -2.98 -30.15
CA GLU A 323 -21.55 -2.49 -31.06
C GLU A 323 -21.79 -1.00 -31.37
N LYS A 324 -20.91 -0.14 -30.85
CA LYS A 324 -20.93 1.30 -31.14
C LYS A 324 -20.11 1.60 -32.38
N SER A 325 -20.50 2.64 -33.13
CA SER A 325 -19.75 3.16 -34.30
C SER A 325 -18.33 3.69 -33.98
N SER A 326 -17.91 3.62 -32.71
CA SER A 326 -16.54 3.85 -32.23
C SER A 326 -15.68 2.57 -32.16
N GLY A 327 -16.14 1.44 -32.72
CA GLY A 327 -15.42 0.15 -32.68
C GLY A 327 -15.49 -0.58 -31.33
N SER A 328 -16.22 -0.02 -30.36
CA SER A 328 -16.37 -0.53 -29.00
C SER A 328 -17.52 -1.53 -28.92
N GLU A 329 -17.31 -2.67 -28.27
CA GLU A 329 -18.23 -3.82 -28.25
C GLU A 329 -18.44 -4.32 -26.81
N VAL A 330 -19.67 -4.68 -26.44
CA VAL A 330 -19.96 -5.51 -25.25
C VAL A 330 -20.48 -6.86 -25.71
N ARG A 331 -19.90 -7.93 -25.16
CA ARG A 331 -20.31 -9.32 -25.40
C ARG A 331 -20.40 -10.11 -24.08
N VAL A 332 -21.31 -11.07 -24.02
CA VAL A 332 -21.44 -12.01 -22.89
C VAL A 332 -21.24 -13.43 -23.43
N THR A 333 -20.40 -14.22 -22.78
CA THR A 333 -20.04 -15.60 -23.16
C THR A 333 -20.15 -16.51 -21.93
N LEU A 334 -20.84 -17.64 -22.08
CA LEU A 334 -20.81 -18.74 -21.12
C LEU A 334 -19.72 -19.73 -21.53
N PHE A 335 -18.76 -19.98 -20.64
CA PHE A 335 -17.65 -20.91 -20.83
C PHE A 335 -17.81 -22.16 -19.97
N ALA A 336 -17.29 -23.30 -20.46
CA ALA A 336 -17.10 -24.52 -19.69
C ALA A 336 -15.72 -25.14 -20.02
N SER A 337 -14.95 -25.48 -18.99
CA SER A 337 -13.66 -26.17 -19.14
C SER A 337 -13.79 -27.69 -19.10
N ALA A 338 -12.80 -28.38 -19.66
CA ALA A 338 -12.46 -29.74 -19.27
C ALA A 338 -11.83 -29.76 -17.85
N GLU A 339 -11.51 -30.97 -17.36
CA GLU A 339 -10.76 -31.11 -16.12
C GLU A 339 -9.29 -30.76 -16.32
N SER A 340 -8.78 -29.87 -15.48
CA SER A 340 -7.39 -29.43 -15.40
C SER A 340 -6.75 -30.08 -14.18
N LYS A 341 -5.68 -30.86 -14.37
CA LYS A 341 -5.02 -31.63 -13.30
C LYS A 341 -3.67 -31.00 -12.88
N LEU A 342 -3.65 -30.37 -11.71
CA LEU A 342 -2.47 -29.77 -11.09
C LEU A 342 -1.79 -30.79 -10.16
N ALA A 343 -0.75 -31.47 -10.66
CA ALA A 343 -0.05 -32.51 -9.90
C ALA A 343 0.90 -31.97 -8.82
N ALA A 344 1.10 -32.69 -7.72
CA ALA A 344 1.98 -32.28 -6.62
C ALA A 344 3.46 -32.10 -7.03
N LYS A 345 4.19 -31.24 -6.31
CA LYS A 345 5.61 -30.91 -6.58
C LYS A 345 6.64 -31.83 -5.92
N GLU A 346 6.33 -32.50 -4.81
CA GLU A 346 7.27 -33.32 -4.04
C GLU A 346 6.69 -34.68 -3.65
N ASN A 347 7.55 -35.70 -3.60
CA ASN A 347 7.18 -37.08 -3.22
C ASN A 347 6.77 -37.24 -1.73
N SER A 348 6.92 -36.18 -0.93
CA SER A 348 6.47 -36.08 0.47
C SER A 348 5.00 -35.65 0.61
N ARG A 349 4.36 -35.23 -0.49
CA ARG A 349 3.01 -34.66 -0.51
C ARG A 349 2.12 -35.55 -1.36
N ASP A 350 1.17 -36.18 -0.69
CA ASP A 350 0.20 -37.09 -1.31
C ASP A 350 -0.86 -36.28 -2.08
N GLY A 351 -1.36 -36.85 -3.19
CA GLY A 351 -2.49 -36.30 -3.95
C GLY A 351 -2.21 -35.32 -5.10
N ASP A 352 -3.29 -34.99 -5.81
CA ASP A 352 -3.38 -34.03 -6.91
C ASP A 352 -4.49 -32.99 -6.63
N LEU A 353 -4.54 -31.90 -7.41
CA LEU A 353 -5.67 -30.97 -7.47
C LEU A 353 -6.31 -31.05 -8.87
N ASN A 354 -7.51 -31.61 -8.94
CA ASN A 354 -8.34 -31.65 -10.15
C ASN A 354 -9.31 -30.45 -10.14
N PHE A 355 -9.55 -29.84 -11.30
CA PHE A 355 -10.22 -28.55 -11.38
C PHE A 355 -11.07 -28.39 -12.65
N ARG A 356 -12.31 -27.90 -12.52
CA ARG A 356 -13.22 -27.65 -13.64
C ARG A 356 -14.10 -26.43 -13.40
N LEU A 357 -14.29 -25.61 -14.43
CA LEU A 357 -14.99 -24.34 -14.37
C LEU A 357 -16.21 -24.30 -15.30
N VAL A 358 -17.32 -23.73 -14.82
CA VAL A 358 -18.40 -23.19 -15.65
C VAL A 358 -18.59 -21.71 -15.32
N ASN A 359 -18.41 -20.82 -16.30
CA ASN A 359 -18.21 -19.38 -16.07
C ASN A 359 -19.02 -18.51 -17.04
N LEU A 360 -19.92 -17.69 -16.51
CA LEU A 360 -20.60 -16.63 -17.26
C LEU A 360 -19.76 -15.36 -17.20
N ARG A 361 -19.35 -14.85 -18.35
CA ARG A 361 -18.37 -13.77 -18.48
C ARG A 361 -18.87 -12.68 -19.44
N ALA A 362 -18.74 -11.42 -19.04
CA ALA A 362 -18.96 -10.25 -19.88
C ALA A 362 -17.62 -9.58 -20.21
N ASP A 363 -17.34 -9.37 -21.50
CA ASP A 363 -16.19 -8.58 -21.96
C ASP A 363 -16.64 -7.21 -22.44
N TYR A 364 -15.88 -6.17 -22.09
CA TYR A 364 -15.91 -4.87 -22.76
C TYR A 364 -14.67 -4.70 -23.63
N ILE A 365 -14.88 -4.62 -24.94
CA ILE A 365 -13.87 -4.43 -25.97
C ILE A 365 -13.84 -2.96 -26.34
N PHE A 366 -12.65 -2.38 -26.39
CA PHE A 366 -12.41 -0.97 -26.73
C PHE A 366 -11.20 -0.85 -27.66
N GLY A 367 -10.95 0.36 -28.16
CA GLY A 367 -10.00 0.58 -29.26
C GLY A 367 -10.71 0.56 -30.63
N GLY A 368 -10.02 0.10 -31.67
CA GLY A 368 -10.52 0.10 -33.05
C GLY A 368 -9.94 -1.04 -33.87
N ASP A 369 -10.28 -1.11 -35.16
CA ASP A 369 -10.23 -2.29 -36.04
C ASP A 369 -9.00 -3.21 -35.92
N ARG A 370 -7.80 -2.65 -35.70
CA ARG A 370 -6.53 -3.42 -35.62
C ARG A 370 -6.02 -3.69 -34.21
N PHE A 371 -6.55 -3.00 -33.20
CA PHE A 371 -6.13 -3.12 -31.81
C PHE A 371 -7.35 -2.98 -30.92
N ARG A 372 -7.91 -4.15 -30.54
CA ARG A 372 -9.16 -4.29 -29.79
C ARG A 372 -8.90 -4.94 -28.42
N PRO A 373 -8.16 -4.28 -27.49
CA PRO A 373 -8.02 -4.76 -26.12
C PRO A 373 -9.39 -4.89 -25.44
N TYR A 374 -9.49 -5.82 -24.50
CA TYR A 374 -10.69 -6.00 -23.70
C TYR A 374 -10.39 -6.31 -22.25
N ILE A 375 -11.34 -5.93 -21.40
CA ILE A 375 -11.42 -6.35 -20.01
C ILE A 375 -12.67 -7.19 -19.83
N GLY A 376 -12.49 -8.40 -19.29
CA GLY A 376 -13.56 -9.31 -18.95
C GLY A 376 -13.81 -9.37 -17.46
N LEU A 377 -15.07 -9.46 -17.06
CA LEU A 377 -15.51 -9.82 -15.71
C LEU A 377 -16.38 -11.07 -15.82
N GLY A 378 -16.12 -12.09 -15.03
CA GLY A 378 -16.95 -13.29 -15.00
C GLY A 378 -17.20 -13.83 -13.59
N VAL A 379 -18.24 -14.63 -13.50
CA VAL A 379 -18.69 -15.35 -12.30
C VAL A 379 -18.98 -16.80 -12.66
N GLY A 380 -18.76 -17.74 -11.75
CA GLY A 380 -18.84 -19.15 -12.11
C GLY A 380 -18.88 -20.13 -10.95
N SER A 381 -19.18 -21.37 -11.31
CA SER A 381 -19.10 -22.55 -10.46
C SER A 381 -17.74 -23.21 -10.69
N TYR A 382 -17.01 -23.43 -9.59
CA TYR A 382 -15.66 -23.95 -9.56
C TYR A 382 -15.68 -25.31 -8.87
N TYR A 383 -15.79 -26.37 -9.66
CA TYR A 383 -15.63 -27.73 -9.15
C TYR A 383 -14.13 -27.98 -8.95
N TRP A 384 -13.74 -28.39 -7.75
CA TRP A 384 -12.38 -28.77 -7.43
C TRP A 384 -12.36 -29.99 -6.52
N ASP A 385 -11.39 -30.86 -6.74
CA ASP A 385 -11.12 -32.02 -5.90
C ASP A 385 -9.63 -32.03 -5.57
N ALA A 386 -9.32 -31.84 -4.29
CA ALA A 386 -7.96 -31.63 -3.82
C ALA A 386 -7.58 -32.69 -2.78
N THR A 387 -6.49 -33.40 -3.07
CA THR A 387 -5.88 -34.37 -2.14
C THR A 387 -4.51 -33.91 -1.64
N ILE A 388 -3.94 -32.84 -2.22
CA ILE A 388 -2.63 -32.26 -1.90
C ILE A 388 -2.52 -31.87 -0.42
N ARG A 389 -1.61 -32.53 0.31
CA ARG A 389 -1.25 -32.15 1.69
C ARG A 389 -0.16 -31.07 1.70
N LEU A 390 -0.43 -29.96 2.38
CA LEU A 390 0.54 -28.87 2.60
C LEU A 390 1.46 -29.21 3.78
N ASN A 391 2.65 -28.58 3.84
CA ASN A 391 3.56 -28.72 4.97
C ASN A 391 3.08 -27.92 6.20
N GLY A 392 2.92 -28.60 7.33
CA GLY A 392 2.35 -28.07 8.56
C GLY A 392 1.11 -28.86 8.99
N THR A 393 0.76 -28.82 10.28
CA THR A 393 -0.32 -29.66 10.86
C THR A 393 -1.74 -29.14 10.61
N GLU A 394 -1.96 -28.40 9.52
CA GLU A 394 -3.28 -27.91 9.10
C GLU A 394 -3.69 -28.49 7.75
N LEU A 395 -4.83 -29.17 7.70
CA LEU A 395 -5.50 -29.52 6.45
C LEU A 395 -6.13 -28.26 5.86
N ARG A 396 -5.79 -27.91 4.62
CA ARG A 396 -6.35 -26.76 3.88
C ARG A 396 -6.55 -27.13 2.42
N ASN A 397 -7.69 -26.78 1.83
CA ASN A 397 -8.07 -27.17 0.46
C ASN A 397 -8.04 -28.70 0.28
N THR A 398 -8.94 -29.43 0.95
CA THR A 398 -9.00 -30.89 0.91
C THR A 398 -10.41 -31.42 0.68
N GLY A 399 -10.54 -32.45 -0.16
CA GLY A 399 -11.81 -33.05 -0.57
C GLY A 399 -12.35 -32.49 -1.89
N SER A 400 -13.52 -33.00 -2.28
CA SER A 400 -14.26 -32.61 -3.49
C SER A 400 -15.37 -31.61 -3.13
N HIS A 401 -15.34 -30.45 -3.81
CA HIS A 401 -16.19 -29.30 -3.54
C HIS A 401 -16.65 -28.63 -4.84
N ASN A 402 -17.67 -27.78 -4.75
CA ASN A 402 -18.12 -26.94 -5.86
C ASN A 402 -18.42 -25.53 -5.35
N ASP A 403 -17.39 -24.69 -5.36
CA ASP A 403 -17.41 -23.33 -4.83
C ASP A 403 -17.92 -22.32 -5.87
N PHE A 404 -18.40 -21.17 -5.39
CA PHE A 404 -18.67 -20.03 -6.25
C PHE A 404 -17.43 -19.12 -6.35
N GLY A 405 -17.21 -18.49 -7.49
CA GLY A 405 -16.07 -17.60 -7.67
C GLY A 405 -16.26 -16.58 -8.79
N GLY A 406 -15.32 -15.65 -8.87
CA GLY A 406 -15.24 -14.65 -9.93
C GLY A 406 -13.86 -14.62 -10.58
N ASN A 407 -13.82 -14.27 -11.85
CA ASN A 407 -12.58 -14.05 -12.60
C ASN A 407 -12.56 -12.65 -13.24
N VAL A 408 -11.35 -12.11 -13.40
CA VAL A 408 -11.11 -10.90 -14.20
C VAL A 408 -10.08 -11.23 -15.26
N ILE A 409 -10.44 -10.92 -16.50
CA ILE A 409 -9.73 -11.29 -17.71
C ILE A 409 -9.16 -10.03 -18.36
N LEU A 410 -7.92 -10.08 -18.82
CA LEU A 410 -7.32 -9.09 -19.70
C LEU A 410 -6.87 -9.80 -20.98
N GLY A 411 -7.31 -9.30 -22.14
CA GLY A 411 -6.96 -9.90 -23.41
C GLY A 411 -6.98 -8.91 -24.56
N LEU A 412 -6.60 -9.40 -25.74
CA LEU A 412 -6.51 -8.61 -26.97
C LEU A 412 -7.21 -9.35 -28.11
N SER A 413 -8.32 -8.82 -28.60
CA SER A 413 -9.03 -9.40 -29.74
C SER A 413 -8.30 -9.02 -31.04
N LEU A 414 -7.71 -10.01 -31.71
CA LEU A 414 -7.03 -9.83 -33.00
C LEU A 414 -7.91 -10.40 -34.12
N PRO A 415 -8.59 -9.56 -34.93
CA PRO A 415 -9.34 -10.06 -36.08
C PRO A 415 -8.40 -10.62 -37.14
N LEU A 416 -8.46 -11.93 -37.35
CA LEU A 416 -7.73 -12.63 -38.41
C LEU A 416 -8.58 -12.70 -39.69
N MET A 417 -9.91 -12.73 -39.55
CA MET A 417 -10.91 -12.58 -40.61
C MET A 417 -12.10 -11.78 -40.06
N LYS A 418 -13.02 -11.31 -40.92
CA LYS A 418 -14.22 -10.54 -40.50
C LYS A 418 -15.03 -11.22 -39.37
N SER A 419 -15.08 -12.55 -39.40
CA SER A 419 -15.84 -13.39 -38.48
C SER A 419 -14.97 -14.24 -37.55
N PHE A 420 -13.64 -14.09 -37.56
CA PHE A 420 -12.74 -14.96 -36.80
C PHE A 420 -11.63 -14.17 -36.10
N PHE A 421 -11.58 -14.31 -34.78
CA PHE A 421 -10.71 -13.56 -33.88
C PHE A 421 -9.82 -14.52 -33.10
N VAL A 422 -8.54 -14.17 -32.99
CA VAL A 422 -7.57 -14.84 -32.12
C VAL A 422 -7.37 -13.95 -30.90
N GLU A 423 -7.57 -14.49 -29.71
CA GLU A 423 -7.71 -13.71 -28.48
C GLU A 423 -6.77 -14.27 -27.39
N PRO A 424 -5.48 -13.88 -27.39
CA PRO A 424 -4.60 -14.14 -26.26
C PRO A 424 -5.10 -13.40 -25.03
N GLU A 425 -5.27 -14.13 -23.92
CA GLU A 425 -5.78 -13.60 -22.67
C GLU A 425 -5.12 -14.23 -21.44
N ILE A 426 -5.18 -13.48 -20.35
CA ILE A 426 -4.86 -13.94 -19.01
C ILE A 426 -6.07 -13.66 -18.12
N ALA A 427 -6.38 -14.54 -17.17
CA ALA A 427 -7.31 -14.20 -16.10
C ALA A 427 -6.78 -14.55 -14.71
N PHE A 428 -7.45 -13.95 -13.74
CA PHE A 428 -7.22 -14.19 -12.32
C PHE A 428 -8.54 -14.65 -11.72
N HIS A 429 -8.60 -15.93 -11.34
CA HIS A 429 -9.73 -16.55 -10.67
C HIS A 429 -9.57 -16.41 -9.15
N LYS A 430 -10.57 -15.81 -8.49
CA LYS A 430 -10.74 -15.93 -7.05
C LYS A 430 -12.01 -16.71 -6.71
N ILE A 431 -11.80 -17.78 -5.97
CA ILE A 431 -12.82 -18.73 -5.52
C ILE A 431 -13.17 -18.40 -4.06
N SER A 432 -14.42 -18.63 -3.69
CA SER A 432 -15.01 -18.33 -2.38
C SER A 432 -15.73 -19.55 -1.84
N GLY A 433 -15.48 -19.88 -0.57
CA GLY A 433 -15.82 -21.16 0.04
C GLY A 433 -14.54 -21.78 0.60
N ASP A 434 -14.39 -23.09 0.50
CA ASP A 434 -13.29 -23.83 1.14
C ASP A 434 -11.97 -23.72 0.35
N PHE A 435 -11.99 -23.22 -0.90
CA PHE A 435 -10.77 -22.92 -1.65
C PHE A 435 -10.12 -21.59 -1.22
N SER A 436 -9.16 -21.67 -0.29
CA SER A 436 -8.46 -20.50 0.25
C SER A 436 -7.71 -19.69 -0.81
N ASN A 437 -7.22 -20.38 -1.84
CA ASN A 437 -6.18 -19.88 -2.73
C ASN A 437 -6.74 -19.11 -3.96
N SER A 438 -5.85 -18.77 -4.89
CA SER A 438 -6.19 -18.12 -6.15
C SER A 438 -5.54 -18.87 -7.31
N LEU A 439 -6.12 -18.80 -8.49
CA LEU A 439 -5.60 -19.43 -9.70
C LEU A 439 -5.48 -18.41 -10.82
N PHE A 440 -4.52 -18.61 -11.70
CA PHE A 440 -4.27 -17.74 -12.84
C PHE A 440 -4.13 -18.58 -14.10
N ASP A 441 -4.88 -18.25 -15.14
CA ASP A 441 -4.76 -18.86 -16.46
C ASP A 441 -4.04 -17.91 -17.42
N ALA A 442 -3.24 -18.49 -18.31
CA ALA A 442 -2.76 -17.85 -19.51
C ALA A 442 -3.16 -18.72 -20.70
N GLN A 443 -4.04 -18.21 -21.55
CA GLN A 443 -4.70 -18.99 -22.59
C GLN A 443 -4.89 -18.23 -23.90
N LEU A 444 -5.09 -19.00 -24.96
CA LEU A 444 -5.44 -18.52 -26.29
C LEU A 444 -6.87 -18.95 -26.58
N ALA A 445 -7.77 -17.98 -26.71
CA ALA A 445 -9.13 -18.22 -27.19
C ALA A 445 -9.19 -17.95 -28.71
N MET A 446 -9.97 -18.77 -29.42
CA MET A 446 -10.31 -18.60 -30.83
C MET A 446 -11.82 -18.42 -30.90
N ARG A 447 -12.27 -17.27 -31.39
CA ARG A 447 -13.67 -16.85 -31.42
C ARG A 447 -14.16 -16.74 -32.86
N TRP A 448 -15.18 -17.52 -33.19
CA TRP A 448 -15.88 -17.47 -34.48
C TRP A 448 -17.25 -16.82 -34.27
N ARG A 449 -17.46 -15.69 -34.93
CA ARG A 449 -18.73 -14.95 -35.00
C ARG A 449 -19.60 -15.48 -36.14
N LEU A 450 -20.78 -15.96 -35.81
CA LEU A 450 -21.80 -16.54 -36.69
C LEU A 450 -22.93 -15.52 -36.94
#